data_AF-A0A382Q3D4-F1
#
_entry.id   AF-A0A382Q3D4-F1
#
_cell.length_a   1.000
_cell.length_b   1.000
_cell.length_c   1.000
_cell.angle_alpha   90.00
_cell.angle_beta   90.00
_cell.angle_gamma   90.00
#
_symmetry.space_group_name_H-M   'P 1'
#
loop_
_entity.id
_entity.type
_entity.pdbx_description
1 polymer ?
#
loop_
_entity_poly.entity_id
_entity_poly.type
_entity_poly.pdbx_seq_one_letter_code
_entity_poly.pdbx_strand_id
1 'polypeptide(L)'
;MQPYIFPYMGYFQLYNAVDLFISLEDVNFIKGGWINRNKIMIDGQPSYITFPIRNISQNRLINQHYINWDEPWPRNLLKKIKHSYGKEPYFKEVYSELNLL
;
A
#
# COMPACT_ATOMS: atom_id res chain seq x y z
N MET A 1 -12.45 -11.15 -1.84
CA MET A 1 -11.21 -10.95 -1.05
C MET A 1 -11.21 -9.54 -0.50
N GLN A 2 -10.73 -9.32 0.73
CA GLN A 2 -10.52 -7.93 1.21
C GLN A 2 -9.40 -7.27 0.41
N PRO A 3 -9.55 -5.99 0.01
CA PRO A 3 -8.57 -5.30 -0.82
C PRO A 3 -7.25 -5.06 -0.07
N TYR A 4 -6.13 -5.18 -0.79
CA TYR A 4 -4.79 -4.88 -0.28
C TYR A 4 -4.29 -3.56 -0.87
N ILE A 5 -3.49 -2.82 -0.10
CA ILE A 5 -2.78 -1.66 -0.65
C ILE A 5 -1.57 -2.15 -1.45
N PHE A 6 -1.52 -1.78 -2.73
CA PHE A 6 -0.56 -2.29 -3.71
C PHE A 6 -0.54 -3.84 -3.77
N PRO A 7 -1.60 -4.48 -4.31
CA PRO A 7 -1.68 -5.93 -4.37
C PRO A 7 -0.49 -6.55 -5.13
N TYR A 8 -0.02 -7.69 -4.65
CA TYR A 8 1.00 -8.48 -5.33
C TYR A 8 0.42 -9.16 -6.58
N MET A 9 1.29 -9.59 -7.51
CA MET A 9 0.86 -10.15 -8.80
C MET A 9 -0.16 -11.30 -8.67
N GLY A 10 0.00 -12.17 -7.67
CA GLY A 10 -0.92 -13.29 -7.43
C GLY A 10 -2.36 -12.85 -7.10
N TYR A 11 -2.55 -11.66 -6.53
CA TYR A 11 -3.89 -11.09 -6.35
C TYR A 11 -4.61 -10.91 -7.70
N PHE A 12 -3.90 -10.38 -8.70
CA PHE A 12 -4.45 -10.17 -10.04
C PHE A 12 -4.58 -11.49 -10.81
N GLN A 13 -3.70 -12.46 -10.57
CA GLN A 13 -3.86 -13.80 -11.14
C GLN A 13 -5.13 -14.49 -10.62
N LEU A 14 -5.43 -14.36 -9.32
CA LEU A 14 -6.68 -14.85 -8.74
C LEU A 14 -7.90 -14.16 -9.35
N TYR A 15 -7.85 -12.82 -9.50
CA TYR A 15 -8.89 -12.06 -10.17
C TYR A 15 -9.15 -12.57 -11.59
N ASN A 16 -8.09 -12.83 -12.35
CA ASN A 16 -8.18 -13.31 -13.74
C ASN A 16 -8.60 -14.79 -13.86
N ALA A 17 -8.48 -15.58 -12.79
CA ALA A 17 -8.72 -17.02 -12.82
C ALA A 17 -10.16 -17.43 -12.46
N VAL A 18 -11.05 -16.48 -12.19
CA VAL A 18 -12.42 -16.73 -11.72
C VAL A 18 -13.46 -16.05 -12.60
N ASP A 19 -14.64 -16.65 -12.73
CA ASP A 19 -15.78 -16.05 -13.44
C ASP A 19 -16.38 -14.85 -12.69
N LEU A 20 -16.31 -14.88 -11.36
CA LEU A 20 -16.81 -13.82 -10.47
C LEU A 20 -15.81 -13.56 -9.34
N PHE A 21 -15.33 -12.33 -9.27
CA PHE A 21 -14.50 -11.86 -8.17
C PHE A 21 -15.27 -10.85 -7.31
N ILE A 22 -15.41 -11.15 -6.02
CA ILE A 22 -16.10 -10.27 -5.06
C ILE A 22 -15.05 -9.52 -4.22
N SER A 23 -14.99 -8.20 -4.35
CA SER A 23 -14.21 -7.32 -3.46
C SER A 23 -14.97 -7.12 -2.15
N LEU A 24 -14.33 -7.38 -1.00
CA LEU A 24 -14.94 -7.26 0.32
C LEU A 24 -14.57 -5.90 0.95
N GLU A 25 -15.25 -4.84 0.52
CA GLU A 25 -14.97 -3.45 0.93
C GLU A 25 -15.83 -2.98 2.11
N ASP A 26 -16.84 -3.76 2.46
CA ASP A 26 -17.87 -3.52 3.47
C ASP A 26 -17.79 -4.51 4.63
N VAL A 27 -16.62 -5.11 4.85
CA VAL A 27 -16.34 -5.98 6.00
C VAL A 27 -15.40 -5.28 6.98
N ASN A 28 -15.26 -5.84 8.19
CA ASN A 28 -14.43 -5.27 9.24
C ASN A 28 -12.94 -5.14 8.83
N PHE A 29 -12.33 -4.04 9.25
CA PHE A 29 -10.91 -3.75 9.01
C PHE A 29 -10.00 -4.73 9.76
N ILE A 30 -9.11 -5.42 9.03
CA ILE A 30 -8.09 -6.30 9.63
C ILE A 30 -6.87 -5.47 10.07
N LYS A 31 -6.73 -5.26 11.38
CA LYS A 31 -5.51 -4.66 11.96
C LYS A 31 -4.31 -5.57 11.71
N GLY A 32 -3.20 -4.99 11.26
CA GLY A 32 -2.01 -5.76 10.88
C GLY A 32 -2.20 -6.62 9.62
N GLY A 33 -3.28 -6.46 8.87
CA GLY A 33 -3.43 -7.06 7.55
C GLY A 33 -2.56 -6.36 6.49
N TRP A 34 -2.83 -6.64 5.22
CA TRP A 34 -2.22 -5.98 4.05
C TRP A 34 -3.09 -4.83 3.49
N ILE A 35 -4.17 -4.48 4.19
CA ILE A 35 -5.14 -3.46 3.78
C ILE A 35 -4.49 -2.07 3.71
N ASN A 36 -3.59 -1.74 4.66
CA ASN A 36 -2.95 -0.42 4.74
C ASN A 36 -1.42 -0.50 4.87
N ARG A 37 -0.80 -1.64 4.56
CA ARG A 37 0.67 -1.76 4.53
C ARG A 37 1.15 -2.66 3.41
N ASN A 38 2.36 -2.37 2.95
CA ASN A 38 3.10 -3.18 1.99
C ASN A 38 4.57 -3.27 2.41
N LYS A 39 5.40 -3.98 1.65
CA LYS A 39 6.85 -4.03 1.84
C LYS A 39 7.57 -3.38 0.66
N ILE A 40 8.63 -2.66 0.97
CA ILE A 40 9.63 -2.21 0.00
C ILE A 40 11.00 -2.70 0.44
N MET A 41 11.96 -2.69 -0.46
CA MET A 41 13.36 -2.99 -0.13
C MET A 41 14.04 -1.71 0.34
N ILE A 42 14.66 -1.77 1.50
CA ILE A 42 15.53 -0.72 2.04
C ILE A 42 16.87 -1.39 2.31
N ASP A 43 17.93 -0.92 1.65
CA ASP A 43 19.29 -1.46 1.78
C ASP A 43 19.36 -2.99 1.58
N GLY A 44 18.59 -3.49 0.60
CA GLY A 44 18.52 -4.92 0.29
C GLY A 44 17.70 -5.75 1.28
N GLN A 45 17.04 -5.14 2.27
CA GLN A 45 16.18 -5.83 3.23
C GLN A 45 14.70 -5.42 3.10
N PRO A 46 13.75 -6.36 3.21
CA PRO A 46 12.33 -6.03 3.19
C PRO A 46 11.94 -5.21 4.43
N SER A 47 11.32 -4.06 4.21
CA SER A 47 10.83 -3.16 5.25
C SER A 47 9.39 -2.77 4.99
N TYR A 48 8.59 -2.64 6.05
CA TYR A 48 7.19 -2.26 5.93
C TYR A 48 7.03 -0.76 5.63
N ILE A 49 6.13 -0.47 4.70
CA ILE A 49 5.50 0.84 4.55
C ILE A 49 4.04 0.71 4.97
N THR A 50 3.59 1.57 5.88
CA THR A 50 2.23 1.56 6.40
C THR A 50 1.59 2.90 6.11
N PHE A 51 0.51 2.92 5.33
CA PHE A 51 -0.29 4.12 5.10
C PHE A 51 -0.96 4.54 6.41
N PRO A 52 -0.86 5.83 6.77
CA PRO A 52 -1.42 6.32 8.02
C PRO A 52 -2.93 6.42 7.86
N ILE A 53 -3.67 5.79 8.77
CA ILE A 53 -5.13 5.75 8.73
C ILE A 53 -5.64 6.39 10.02
N ARG A 54 -6.60 7.30 9.91
CA ARG A 54 -7.19 8.00 11.05
C ARG A 54 -7.98 7.01 11.92
N ASN A 55 -7.71 7.00 13.22
CA ASN A 55 -8.51 6.28 14.24
C ASN A 55 -8.77 4.79 13.92
N ILE A 56 -7.77 4.00 13.52
CA ILE A 56 -7.93 2.59 13.10
C ILE A 56 -8.76 1.76 14.10
N SER A 57 -9.85 1.16 13.62
CA SER A 57 -10.73 0.28 14.40
C SER A 57 -11.09 -0.98 13.64
N GLN A 58 -10.91 -2.12 14.30
CA GLN A 58 -11.33 -3.44 13.80
C GLN A 58 -12.84 -3.68 13.93
N ASN A 59 -13.54 -2.79 14.64
CA ASN A 59 -15.00 -2.83 14.81
C ASN A 59 -15.72 -1.93 13.80
N ARG A 60 -14.98 -1.36 12.84
CA ARG A 60 -15.53 -0.57 11.74
C ARG A 60 -15.20 -1.23 10.41
N LEU A 61 -16.06 -0.97 9.43
CA LEU A 61 -15.86 -1.48 8.08
C LEU A 61 -14.63 -0.84 7.43
N ILE A 62 -14.03 -1.54 6.47
CA ILE A 62 -12.86 -1.03 5.74
C ILE A 62 -13.18 0.32 5.07
N ASN A 63 -14.31 0.41 4.38
CA ASN A 63 -14.78 1.65 3.72
C ASN A 63 -15.10 2.83 4.67
N GLN A 64 -15.00 2.65 5.99
CA GLN A 64 -15.15 3.70 7.01
C GLN A 64 -13.80 4.26 7.52
N HIS A 65 -12.69 3.89 6.87
CA HIS A 65 -11.34 4.33 7.22
C HIS A 65 -10.81 5.31 6.19
N TYR A 66 -10.14 6.36 6.66
CA TYR A 66 -9.61 7.43 5.82
C TYR A 66 -8.12 7.62 6.07
N ILE A 67 -7.37 7.92 5.01
CA ILE A 67 -5.94 8.22 5.09
C ILE A 67 -5.73 9.50 5.89
N ASN A 68 -4.71 9.51 6.75
CA ASN A 68 -4.30 10.69 7.48
C ASN A 68 -3.29 11.51 6.66
N TRP A 69 -3.78 12.43 5.84
CA TRP A 69 -2.95 13.27 4.97
C TRP A 69 -2.23 14.42 5.70
N ASP A 70 -2.58 14.69 6.96
CA ASP A 70 -1.92 15.74 7.77
C ASP A 70 -0.50 15.33 8.21
N GLU A 71 -0.18 14.04 8.11
CA GLU A 71 1.16 13.55 8.39
C GLU A 71 2.10 13.81 7.21
N PRO A 72 3.39 14.10 7.44
CA PRO A 72 4.41 14.22 6.39
C PRO A 72 4.75 12.87 5.74
N TRP A 73 3.82 11.91 5.78
CA TRP A 73 4.01 10.53 5.35
C TRP A 73 4.38 10.41 3.87
N PRO A 74 3.70 11.07 2.90
CA PRO A 74 4.08 10.96 1.50
C PRO A 74 5.52 11.44 1.28
N ARG A 75 5.88 12.60 1.87
CA ARG A 75 7.23 13.15 1.82
C ARG A 75 8.28 12.20 2.42
N ASN A 76 7.97 11.56 3.55
CA ASN A 76 8.87 10.61 4.19
C ASN A 76 9.03 9.32 3.38
N LEU A 77 7.94 8.83 2.76
CA LEU A 77 7.98 7.68 1.87
C LEU A 77 8.84 7.99 0.64
N LEU A 78 8.63 9.12 -0.03
CA LEU A 78 9.40 9.53 -1.20
C LEU A 78 10.90 9.66 -0.88
N LYS A 79 11.26 10.22 0.29
CA LYS A 79 12.66 10.24 0.76
C LYS A 79 13.23 8.83 0.93
N LYS A 80 12.48 7.89 1.52
CA LYS A 80 12.91 6.50 1.67
C LYS A 80 13.11 5.83 0.31
N ILE A 81 12.15 5.98 -0.61
CA ILE A 81 12.24 5.43 -1.97
C ILE A 81 13.48 6.00 -2.69
N LYS A 82 13.69 7.32 -2.63
CA LYS A 82 14.86 7.97 -3.23
C LYS A 82 16.18 7.46 -2.63
N HIS A 83 16.23 7.23 -1.32
CA HIS A 83 17.41 6.69 -0.67
C HIS A 83 17.67 5.23 -1.09
N SER A 84 16.65 4.39 -1.07
CA SER A 84 16.78 2.95 -1.31
C SER A 84 16.97 2.59 -2.79
N TYR A 85 16.34 3.33 -3.70
CA TYR A 85 16.32 3.00 -5.12
C TYR A 85 17.01 4.03 -6.01
N GLY A 86 17.58 5.11 -5.44
CA GLY A 86 18.12 6.24 -6.22
C GLY A 86 19.25 5.89 -7.21
N LYS A 87 19.85 4.71 -7.06
CA LYS A 87 20.93 4.19 -7.92
C LYS A 87 20.44 3.11 -8.91
N GLU A 88 19.17 2.73 -8.85
CA GLU A 88 18.62 1.68 -9.72
C GLU A 88 18.43 2.16 -11.17
N PRO A 89 18.59 1.29 -12.17
CA PRO A 89 18.58 1.68 -13.59
C PRO A 89 17.33 2.44 -14.04
N TYR A 90 16.16 2.12 -13.47
CA TYR A 90 14.86 2.70 -13.83
C TYR A 90 14.37 3.75 -12.84
N PHE A 91 15.20 4.16 -11.86
CA PHE A 91 14.77 5.05 -10.79
C PHE A 91 14.16 6.35 -11.30
N LYS A 92 14.82 7.00 -12.27
CA LYS A 92 14.38 8.33 -12.75
C LYS A 92 13.00 8.27 -13.41
N GLU A 93 12.75 7.24 -14.21
CA GLU A 93 11.49 7.02 -14.92
C GLU A 93 10.35 6.72 -13.94
N VAL A 94 10.57 5.79 -13.00
CA VAL A 94 9.53 5.40 -12.03
C VAL A 94 9.28 6.53 -11.02
N TYR A 95 10.33 7.20 -10.54
CA TYR A 95 10.21 8.21 -9.49
C TYR A 95 9.48 9.47 -9.98
N SER A 96 9.54 9.82 -11.28
CA SER A 96 8.77 10.96 -11.81
C SER A 96 7.26 10.73 -11.76
N GLU A 97 6.81 9.48 -11.87
CA GLU A 97 5.39 9.11 -11.76
C GLU A 97 4.88 9.16 -10.31
N LEU A 98 5.78 9.11 -9.32
CA LEU A 98 5.43 9.18 -7.90
C LEU A 98 5.10 10.60 -7.40
N ASN A 99 5.25 11.63 -8.24
CA ASN A 99 4.91 13.02 -7.90
C ASN A 99 3.41 13.26 -7.67
N LEU A 100 2.56 12.24 -7.91
CA LEU A 100 1.13 12.25 -7.65
C LEU A 100 0.75 11.90 -6.19
N LEU A 101 1.73 11.52 -5.36
CA LEU A 101 1.58 11.24 -3.92
C LEU A 101 1.86 12.47 -3.05
#